data_AF-A0A1H1QZ72-F1
#
_entry.id   AF-A0A1H1QZ72-F1
#
_cell.length_a   1.000
_cell.length_b   1.000
_cell.length_c   1.000
_cell.angle_alpha   90.00
_cell.angle_beta   90.00
_cell.angle_gamma   90.00
#
_symmetry.space_group_name_H-M   'P 1'
#
loop_
_entity.id
_entity.type
_entity.pdbx_description
1 polymer ?
#
loop_
_entity_poly.entity_id
_entity_poly.type
_entity_poly.pdbx_seq_one_letter_code
_entity_poly.pdbx_strand_id
1 'polypeptide(L)' 'MHGGYGVFLGLDLGKGDHHAVGLAPDGTRLHDDAPLPNTEARLRQLFDKLTT' A
#
# COMPACT_ATOMS: atom_id res chain seq x y z
N MET A 1 -24.21 -1.97 -10.29
CA MET A 1 -22.80 -1.54 -10.46
C MET A 1 -21.93 -2.39 -9.55
N HIS A 2 -21.53 -3.60 -9.95
CA HIS A 2 -20.39 -4.25 -9.30
C HIS A 2 -19.15 -3.83 -10.09
N GLY A 3 -18.74 -2.57 -9.90
CA GLY A 3 -17.51 -2.06 -10.49
C GLY A 3 -16.36 -2.84 -9.88
N GLY A 4 -15.64 -3.60 -10.70
CA GLY A 4 -14.54 -4.44 -10.24
C GLY A 4 -13.48 -3.63 -9.48
N TYR A 5 -12.76 -4.30 -8.59
CA TYR A 5 -11.65 -3.70 -7.86
C TYR A 5 -10.59 -3.20 -8.85
N GLY A 6 -10.18 -1.93 -8.73
CA GLY A 6 -9.17 -1.34 -9.60
C GLY A 6 -7.74 -1.70 -9.20
N VAL A 7 -7.52 -2.08 -7.94
CA VAL A 7 -6.21 -2.46 -7.38
C VAL A 7 -6.42 -3.51 -6.29
N PHE A 8 -5.54 -4.50 -6.23
CA PHE A 8 -5.39 -5.45 -5.13
C PHE A 8 -4.18 -5.06 -4.29
N LEU A 9 -4.34 -4.97 -2.97
CA LEU A 9 -3.28 -4.56 -2.05
C LEU A 9 -2.91 -5.73 -1.13
N GLY A 10 -1.62 -6.07 -1.09
CA GLY A 10 -1.02 -6.95 -0.09
C GLY A 10 -0.20 -6.12 0.90
N LEU A 11 -0.44 -6.32 2.19
CA LEU A 11 0.30 -5.66 3.27
C LEU A 11 0.89 -6.74 4.19
N ASP A 12 2.20 -6.76 4.32
CA ASP A 12 2.92 -7.56 5.31
C ASP A 12 3.40 -6.64 6.44
N LEU A 13 2.94 -6.92 7.66
CA LEU A 13 3.17 -6.07 8.82
C LEU A 13 4.32 -6.63 9.67
N GLY A 14 5.54 -6.29 9.29
CA GLY A 14 6.74 -6.63 10.05
C GLY A 14 6.92 -5.79 11.30
N LYS A 15 7.77 -6.28 12.22
CA LYS A 15 8.15 -5.56 13.45
C LYS A 15 9.03 -4.34 13.19
N GLY A 16 9.84 -4.37 12.13
CA GLY A 16 10.76 -3.31 11.74
C GLY A 16 10.16 -2.39 10.68
N ASP A 17 9.86 -2.94 9.53
CA ASP A 17 9.19 -2.23 8.43
C ASP A 17 7.96 -3.02 7.98
N HIS A 18 7.01 -2.32 7.38
CA HIS A 18 5.88 -2.94 6.70
C HIS A 18 6.22 -3.05 5.21
N HIS A 19 5.74 -4.08 4.56
CA HIS A 19 5.94 -4.30 3.13
C HIS A 19 4.61 -4.22 2.42
N ALA A 20 4.57 -3.52 1.28
CA ALA A 20 3.36 -3.33 0.52
C ALA A 20 3.54 -3.67 -0.95
N VAL A 21 2.58 -4.40 -1.49
CA VAL A 21 2.49 -4.72 -2.91
C VAL A 21 1.11 -4.28 -3.43
N GLY A 22 1.11 -3.57 -4.55
CA GLY A 22 -0.11 -3.19 -5.26
C GLY A 22 -0.14 -3.87 -6.63
N LEU A 23 -1.24 -4.55 -6.96
CA LEU A 23 -1.45 -5.21 -8.24
C LEU A 23 -2.66 -4.63 -8.97
N ALA A 24 -2.55 -4.44 -10.27
CA ALA A 24 -3.71 -4.23 -11.14
C ALA A 24 -4.50 -5.55 -11.32
N PRO A 25 -5.73 -5.51 -11.84
CA PRO A 25 -6.54 -6.73 -12.01
C PRO A 25 -5.96 -7.76 -12.99
N ASP A 26 -5.07 -7.33 -13.88
CA ASP A 26 -4.34 -8.22 -14.80
C ASP A 26 -3.08 -8.83 -14.18
N GLY A 27 -2.80 -8.54 -12.90
CA GLY A 27 -1.62 -9.02 -12.17
C GLY A 27 -0.39 -8.13 -12.29
N THR A 28 -0.45 -7.02 -13.02
CA THR A 28 0.67 -6.07 -13.13
C THR A 28 1.00 -5.45 -11.78
N ARG A 29 2.28 -5.43 -11.38
CA ARG A 29 2.75 -4.73 -10.17
C ARG A 29 2.69 -3.22 -10.38
N LEU A 30 1.77 -2.57 -9.68
CA LEU A 30 1.65 -1.11 -9.59
C LEU A 30 2.56 -0.53 -8.51
N HIS A 31 2.83 -1.32 -7.47
CA HIS A 31 3.73 -0.96 -6.39
C HIS A 31 4.49 -2.21 -5.95
N ASP A 32 5.82 -2.14 -5.92
CA ASP A 32 6.67 -3.30 -5.70
C ASP A 32 7.45 -3.16 -4.40
N ASP A 33 6.90 -3.80 -3.37
CA ASP A 33 7.56 -4.15 -2.12
C ASP A 33 8.29 -2.99 -1.42
N ALA A 34 7.72 -1.78 -1.51
CA ALA A 34 8.35 -0.64 -0.89
C ALA A 34 8.14 -0.70 0.64
N PRO A 35 9.20 -0.42 1.42
CA PRO A 35 9.08 -0.37 2.86
C PRO A 35 8.16 0.78 3.26
N LEU A 36 7.07 0.42 3.92
CA LEU A 36 6.18 1.32 4.62
C LEU A 36 6.63 1.45 6.08
N PRO A 37 6.53 2.68 6.65
CA PRO A 37 6.88 2.88 8.04
C PRO A 37 5.95 2.10 8.96
N ASN A 38 6.50 1.54 10.03
CA ASN A 38 5.78 0.71 11.00
C ASN A 38 5.18 1.47 12.19
N THR A 39 5.37 2.79 12.27
CA THR A 39 4.83 3.60 13.38
C THR A 39 3.67 4.45 12.90
N GLU A 40 2.64 4.56 13.75
CA GLU A 40 1.44 5.36 13.47
C GLU A 40 1.78 6.79 13.06
N ALA A 41 2.69 7.46 13.77
CA ALA A 41 3.08 8.84 13.47
C ALA A 41 3.66 8.99 12.06
N ARG A 42 4.50 8.05 11.62
CA ARG A 42 5.08 8.05 10.27
C ARG A 42 4.07 7.66 9.21
N LEU A 43 3.15 6.76 9.50
CA LEU A 43 2.03 6.43 8.62
C LEU A 43 1.11 7.63 8.40
N ARG A 44 0.78 8.39 9.47
CA ARG A 44 0.03 9.64 9.35
C ARG A 44 0.73 10.66 8.45
N GLN A 45 2.03 10.88 8.66
CA GLN A 45 2.84 11.74 7.78
C GLN A 45 2.86 11.27 6.32
N LEU A 46 2.82 9.96 6.08
CA LEU A 46 2.72 9.41 4.73
C LEU A 46 1.34 9.72 4.12
N PHE A 47 0.26 9.55 4.87
CA PHE A 47 -1.09 9.86 4.41
C PHE A 47 -1.31 11.34 4.13
N ASP A 48 -0.74 12.23 4.95
CA ASP A 48 -0.80 13.69 4.74
C ASP A 48 -0.21 14.11 3.38
N LYS A 49 0.79 13.36 2.87
CA LYS A 49 1.37 13.59 1.52
C LYS A 49 0.45 13.14 0.38
N LEU A 50 -0.49 12.23 0.66
CA LEU A 50 -1.40 11.65 -0.33
C LEU A 50 -2.74 12.38 -0.40
N THR A 51 -3.08 13.19 0.60
CA THR A 51 -4.21 14.13 0.54
C THR A 51 -3.91 15.26 -0.45
N THR A 52 -4.24 15.05 -1.71
CA THR A 52 -4.38 16.09 -2.75
C THR A 52 -5.78 16.02 -3.34
#